data_AF-A0A7S0WGI5-F1
#
_entry.id   AF-A0A7S0WGI5-F1
#
_cell.length_a   1.000
_cell.length_b   1.000
_cell.length_c   1.000
_cell.angle_alpha   90.00
_cell.angle_beta   90.00
_cell.angle_gamma   90.00
#
_symmetry.space_group_name_H-M   'P 1'
#
loop_
_entity.id
_entity.type
_entity.pdbx_description
1 polymer ?
#
loop_
_entity_poly.entity_id
_entity_poly.type
_entity_poly.pdbx_seq_one_letter_code
_entity_poly.pdbx_strand_id
1 'polypeptide(L)'
;SSSDKVSKVLHLRLVSLCISCTTATMPPSKLPKIDDLLKEHADKINGVRKGLEAKGLKLSEEYDDIWILRFVLSHKKEPEATKAAEFALDWRGGKAQQIN
;
A
#
# COMPACT_ATOMS: atom_id res chain seq x y z
N SER A 1 -43.01 -12.22 4.93
CA SER A 1 -42.70 -12.82 3.62
C SER A 1 -41.42 -12.17 3.11
N SER A 2 -40.27 -12.80 3.33
CA SER A 2 -39.65 -13.77 2.40
C SER A 2 -39.23 -13.03 1.11
N SER A 3 -37.99 -12.57 1.03
CA SER A 3 -36.82 -13.33 0.58
C SER A 3 -36.94 -13.76 -0.88
N ASP A 4 -35.92 -13.38 -1.64
CA ASP A 4 -35.46 -13.95 -2.91
C ASP A 4 -36.16 -13.53 -4.21
N LYS A 5 -35.47 -12.65 -4.95
CA LYS A 5 -35.08 -12.90 -6.34
C LYS A 5 -33.83 -12.10 -6.70
N VAL A 6 -32.71 -12.71 -6.37
CA VAL A 6 -31.40 -12.49 -6.95
C VAL A 6 -31.48 -12.66 -8.46
N SER A 7 -30.54 -12.01 -9.16
CA SER A 7 -30.11 -12.32 -10.52
C SER A 7 -30.87 -11.58 -11.61
N LYS A 8 -30.25 -10.50 -12.09
CA LYS A 8 -30.16 -10.22 -13.52
C LYS A 8 -29.13 -9.12 -13.81
N VAL A 9 -28.15 -9.54 -14.59
CA VAL A 9 -27.27 -8.73 -15.46
C VAL A 9 -26.00 -8.16 -14.83
N LEU A 10 -24.98 -9.04 -14.80
CA LEU A 10 -23.59 -8.69 -15.11
C LEU A 10 -23.54 -7.60 -16.19
N HIS A 11 -23.23 -6.36 -15.80
CA HIS A 11 -22.54 -5.44 -16.69
C HIS A 11 -21.05 -5.50 -16.34
N LEU A 12 -20.44 -6.57 -16.84
CA LEU A 12 -19.02 -6.74 -16.97
C LEU A 12 -18.51 -5.65 -17.93
N ARG A 13 -18.32 -4.42 -17.46
CA ARG A 13 -17.52 -3.44 -18.19
C ARG A 13 -16.06 -3.77 -17.91
N LEU A 14 -15.53 -4.66 -18.76
CA LEU A 14 -14.10 -4.75 -19.06
C LEU A 14 -13.63 -3.34 -19.43
N VAL A 15 -13.12 -2.60 -18.46
CA VAL A 15 -12.22 -1.49 -18.76
C VAL A 15 -10.89 -2.15 -19.08
N SER A 16 -10.70 -2.47 -20.36
CA SER A 16 -9.39 -2.78 -20.92
C SER A 16 -8.55 -1.51 -20.80
N LEU A 17 -7.97 -1.30 -19.63
CA LEU A 17 -6.98 -0.26 -19.43
C LEU A 17 -5.70 -0.77 -20.09
N CYS A 18 -5.44 -0.32 -21.31
CA CYS A 18 -4.14 -0.44 -21.93
C CYS A 18 -3.15 0.31 -21.03
N ILE A 19 -2.49 -0.40 -20.12
CA ILE A 19 -1.30 0.09 -19.45
C ILE A 19 -0.21 0.07 -20.51
N SER A 20 -0.13 1.14 -21.29
CA SER A 20 1.08 1.50 -21.99
C SER A 20 2.13 1.73 -20.90
N CYS A 21 2.91 0.69 -20.59
CA CYS A 21 4.11 0.80 -19.78
C CYS A 21 5.12 1.66 -20.55
N THR A 22 4.95 2.98 -20.51
CA THR A 22 5.97 3.91 -20.95
C THR A 22 7.11 3.79 -19.96
N THR A 23 8.07 2.91 -20.24
CA THR A 23 9.37 2.91 -19.57
C THR A 23 10.11 4.16 -20.03
N ALA A 24 9.80 5.29 -19.42
CA ALA A 24 10.69 6.44 -19.42
C ALA A 24 11.93 6.03 -18.62
N THR A 25 12.84 5.30 -19.27
CA THR A 25 14.12 4.89 -18.70
C THR A 25 14.96 6.13 -18.51
N MET A 26 14.85 6.75 -17.33
CA MET A 26 15.80 7.75 -16.88
C MET A 26 17.21 7.16 -16.94
N PRO A 27 18.23 7.92 -17.37
CA PRO A 27 19.60 7.45 -17.31
C PRO A 27 19.93 7.02 -15.87
N PRO A 28 20.56 5.84 -15.67
CA PRO A 28 20.73 5.21 -14.36
C PRO A 28 21.54 6.06 -13.37
N SER A 29 22.25 7.08 -13.86
CA SER A 29 23.05 8.02 -13.08
C SER A 29 22.25 9.06 -12.29
N LYS A 30 20.92 9.14 -12.45
CA LYS A 30 20.07 10.15 -11.78
C LYS A 30 19.04 9.59 -10.81
N LEU A 31 19.00 8.27 -10.60
CA LEU A 31 18.08 7.72 -9.60
C LEU A 31 18.70 7.89 -8.21
N PRO A 32 17.96 8.46 -7.24
CA PRO A 32 18.42 8.51 -5.86
C PRO A 32 18.65 7.10 -5.34
N LYS A 33 19.70 6.91 -4.54
CA LYS A 33 19.94 5.62 -3.90
C LYS A 33 18.81 5.33 -2.92
N ILE A 34 18.43 4.06 -2.78
CA ILE A 34 17.36 3.65 -1.86
C ILE A 34 17.69 4.12 -0.43
N ASP A 35 18.96 4.04 -0.02
CA ASP A 35 19.41 4.52 1.30
C ASP A 35 19.17 6.02 1.51
N ASP A 36 19.29 6.83 0.46
CA ASP A 36 19.03 8.27 0.54
C ASP A 36 17.52 8.54 0.68
N LEU A 37 16.69 7.80 -0.05
CA LEU A 37 15.22 7.87 0.07
C LEU A 37 14.72 7.41 1.45
N LEU A 38 15.32 6.35 2.00
CA LEU A 38 15.00 5.87 3.34
C LEU A 38 15.32 6.93 4.40
N LYS A 39 16.47 7.62 4.27
CA LYS A 39 16.84 8.73 5.16
C LYS A 39 15.92 9.94 5.00
N GLU A 40 15.65 10.35 3.76
CA GLU A 40 14.81 11.52 3.45
C GLU A 40 13.38 11.35 3.98
N HIS A 41 12.86 10.12 3.97
CA HIS A 41 11.48 9.82 4.35
C HIS A 41 11.34 9.08 5.69
N ALA A 42 12.41 9.01 6.48
CA ALA A 42 12.43 8.28 7.75
C ALA A 42 11.28 8.67 8.70
N ASP A 43 10.99 9.96 8.83
CA ASP A 43 9.90 10.45 9.69
C ASP A 43 8.53 9.97 9.23
N LYS A 44 8.27 9.99 7.92
CA LYS A 44 7.01 9.52 7.35
C LYS A 44 6.88 8.00 7.44
N ILE A 45 7.98 7.27 7.24
CA ILE A 45 8.02 5.81 7.41
C ILE A 45 7.66 5.44 8.85
N ASN A 46 8.28 6.12 9.82
CA ASN A 46 7.98 5.93 11.24
C ASN A 46 6.54 6.33 11.59
N GLY A 47 6.02 7.40 10.99
CA GLY A 47 4.63 7.83 11.15
C GLY A 47 3.64 6.77 10.66
N VAL A 48 3.85 6.22 9.46
CA VAL A 48 3.04 5.10 8.94
C VAL A 48 3.13 3.88 9.85
N ARG A 49 4.33 3.50 10.28
CA ARG A 49 4.54 2.36 11.20
C ARG A 49 3.74 2.52 12.49
N LYS A 50 3.86 3.68 13.15
CA LYS A 50 3.09 4.01 14.37
C LYS A 50 1.59 4.04 14.11
N GLY A 51 1.17 4.55 12.96
CA GLY A 51 -0.24 4.58 12.57
C GLY A 51 -0.85 3.19 12.40
N LEU A 52 -0.08 2.22 11.92
CA LEU A 52 -0.48 0.81 11.85
C LEU A 52 -0.50 0.16 13.24
N GLU A 53 0.54 0.41 14.06
CA GLU A 53 0.61 -0.10 15.44
C GLU A 53 -0.54 0.42 16.33
N ALA A 54 -0.91 1.69 16.19
CA ALA A 54 -2.05 2.30 16.88
C ALA A 54 -3.39 1.63 16.52
N LYS A 55 -3.45 0.93 15.39
CA LYS A 55 -4.61 0.13 14.95
C LYS A 55 -4.51 -1.34 15.37
N GLY A 56 -3.51 -1.70 16.18
CA GLY A 56 -3.25 -3.07 16.60
C GLY A 56 -2.58 -3.93 15.54
N LEU A 57 -2.03 -3.33 14.47
CA LEU A 57 -1.33 -4.05 13.41
C LEU A 57 0.17 -4.00 13.65
N LYS A 58 0.73 -5.08 14.16
CA LYS A 58 2.19 -5.24 14.27
C LYS A 58 2.76 -5.79 12.96
N LEU A 59 3.70 -5.06 12.37
CA LEU A 59 4.41 -5.51 11.17
C LEU A 59 5.40 -6.62 11.52
N SER A 60 5.37 -7.72 10.77
CA SER A 60 6.42 -8.75 10.77
C SER A 60 7.68 -8.24 10.05
N GLU A 61 8.80 -8.94 10.20
CA GLU A 61 10.08 -8.59 9.55
C GLU A 61 10.00 -8.56 8.01
N GLU A 62 8.99 -9.19 7.42
CA GLU A 62 8.77 -9.18 5.96
C GLU A 62 8.25 -7.82 5.44
N TYR A 63 7.79 -6.94 6.33
CA TYR A 63 7.32 -5.59 6.03
C TYR A 63 8.31 -4.55 6.56
N ASP A 64 9.48 -4.51 5.91
CA ASP A 64 10.58 -3.60 6.21
C ASP A 64 10.31 -2.14 5.79
N ASP A 65 11.27 -1.25 6.07
CA ASP A 65 11.14 0.18 5.72
C ASP A 65 11.04 0.41 4.21
N ILE A 66 11.63 -0.46 3.38
CA ILE A 66 11.51 -0.39 1.92
C ILE A 66 10.06 -0.68 1.50
N TRP A 67 9.40 -1.64 2.15
CA TRP A 67 7.99 -1.92 1.92
C TRP A 67 7.12 -0.70 2.27
N ILE A 68 7.34 -0.07 3.43
CA ILE A 68 6.60 1.13 3.86
C ILE A 68 6.87 2.31 2.92
N LEU A 69 8.13 2.50 2.53
CA LEU A 69 8.58 3.57 1.64
C LEU A 69 7.78 3.60 0.33
N ARG A 70 7.40 2.44 -0.22
CA ARG A 70 6.56 2.37 -1.44
C ARG A 70 5.21 3.08 -1.26
N PHE A 71 4.60 3.01 -0.08
CA PHE A 71 3.36 3.73 0.23
C PHE A 71 3.60 5.22 0.43
N VAL A 72 4.70 5.57 1.12
CA VAL A 72 5.10 6.96 1.34
C VAL A 72 5.39 7.69 0.02
N LEU A 73 6.03 7.02 -0.93
CA LEU A 73 6.35 7.60 -2.25
C LEU A 73 5.11 7.69 -3.17
N SER A 74 4.14 6.79 -3.01
CA SER A 74 2.92 6.78 -3.84
C SER A 74 1.81 7.70 -3.32
N HIS A 75 1.84 8.09 -2.05
CA HIS A 75 0.80 8.93 -1.42
C HIS A 75 1.37 10.27 -0.96
N LYS A 76 0.62 11.35 -1.20
CA LYS A 76 1.08 12.72 -0.90
C LYS A 76 1.08 13.03 0.59
N LYS A 77 0.30 12.28 1.38
CA LYS A 77 0.11 12.50 2.83
C LYS A 77 0.24 11.19 3.60
N GLU A 78 0.82 11.27 4.78
CA GLU A 78 1.05 10.12 5.66
C GLU A 78 -0.24 9.35 6.01
N PRO A 79 -1.38 9.97 6.38
CA PRO A 79 -2.59 9.22 6.71
C PRO A 79 -3.15 8.40 5.54
N GLU A 80 -2.92 8.84 4.30
CA GLU A 80 -3.32 8.10 3.10
C GLU A 80 -2.40 6.89 2.90
N ALA A 81 -1.08 7.07 3.08
CA ALA A 81 -0.11 5.98 3.04
C ALA A 81 -0.43 4.90 4.10
N THR A 82 -0.81 5.31 5.33
CA THR A 82 -1.21 4.38 6.40
C THR A 82 -2.43 3.56 6.02
N LYS A 83 -3.47 4.19 5.47
CA LYS A 83 -4.68 3.47 5.01
C LYS A 83 -4.36 2.49 3.87
N ALA A 84 -3.49 2.89 2.94
CA ALA A 84 -3.09 2.03 1.83
C ALA A 84 -2.26 0.82 2.31
N ALA A 85 -1.36 1.03 3.27
CA ALA A 85 -0.58 -0.04 3.88
C ALA A 85 -1.46 -1.02 4.68
N GLU A 86 -2.42 -0.51 5.45
CA GLU A 86 -3.42 -1.29 6.16
C GLU A 86 -4.24 -2.18 5.21
N PHE A 87 -4.78 -1.59 4.14
CA PHE A 87 -5.52 -2.34 3.12
C PHE A 87 -4.65 -3.44 2.48
N ALA A 88 -3.38 -3.15 2.21
CA ALA A 88 -2.46 -4.13 1.63
C ALA A 88 -2.16 -5.30 2.59
N LEU A 89 -2.11 -5.07 3.91
CA LEU A 89 -1.94 -6.11 4.92
C LEU A 89 -3.19 -6.98 5.04
N ASP A 90 -4.36 -6.36 5.06
CA ASP A 90 -5.67 -7.04 5.12
C ASP A 90 -5.86 -7.95 3.90
N TRP A 91 -5.62 -7.41 2.68
CA TRP A 91 -5.70 -8.15 1.43
C TRP A 91 -4.79 -9.38 1.38
N ARG A 92 -3.62 -9.34 2.04
CA ARG A 92 -2.67 -10.46 2.09
C ARG A 92 -3.06 -11.54 3.10
N GLY A 93 -4.22 -11.43 3.76
CA GLY A 93 -4.70 -12.40 4.72
C GLY A 93 -4.15 -12.22 6.13
N GLY A 94 -3.74 -10.99 6.49
CA GLY A 94 -3.51 -10.60 7.88
C GLY A 94 -2.48 -11.44 8.66
N LYS A 95 -1.19 -11.31 8.32
CA LYS A 95 -0.11 -11.61 9.29
C LYS A 95 0.23 -10.40 10.19
N ALA A 96 -0.67 -9.44 10.32
CA ALA A 96 -0.59 -8.48 11.42
C ALA A 96 -1.12 -9.18 12.67
N GLN A 97 -0.24 -9.55 13.60
CA GLN A 97 -0.67 -10.13 14.87
C GLN A 97 -1.49 -9.07 15.61
N GLN A 98 -2.77 -9.36 15.86
CA GLN A 98 -3.56 -8.57 16.80
C GLN A 98 -2.94 -8.70 18.19
N ILE A 99 -2.62 -7.57 18.80
CA ILE A 99 -2.14 -7.52 20.17
C ILE A 99 -3.40 -7.49 21.05
N ASN A 100 -3.67 -8.58 21.77
CA ASN A 100 -4.72 -8.65 22.80
C ASN A 100 -4.25 -7.94 24.07
#